data_AF-A0A3D5YI55-F1
#
_entry.id   AF-A0A3D5YI55-F1
#
_cell.length_a   1.000
_cell.length_b   1.000
_cell.length_c   1.000
_cell.angle_alpha   90.00
_cell.angle_beta   90.00
_cell.angle_gamma   90.00
#
_symmetry.space_group_name_H-M   'P 1'
#
loop_
_entity.id
_entity.type
_entity.pdbx_description
1 polymer ?
#
loop_
_entity_poly.entity_id
_entity_poly.type
_entity_poly.pdbx_seq_one_letter_code
_entity_poly.pdbx_strand_id
1 'polypeptide(L)'
;MIYTTPLTLGILKKTFDDPKEAAKIKYKIIDPDVDLLKIGCFSLEFVRVNHNIPETLSISIQTPKGVIFNSSDFKIDHTPAIDKPADLAKLARIGTE
;
A
#
# COMPACT_ATOMS: atom_id res chain seq x y z
N MET A 1 6.06 14.22 2.45
CA MET A 1 4.70 13.66 2.57
C MET A 1 4.84 12.16 2.47
N ILE A 2 4.30 11.40 3.42
CA ILE A 2 4.36 9.94 3.46
C ILE A 2 3.00 9.37 3.08
N TYR A 3 2.96 8.38 2.18
CA TYR A 3 1.76 7.64 1.82
C TYR A 3 1.80 6.30 2.53
N THR A 4 0.76 5.97 3.31
CA THR A 4 0.83 4.86 4.26
C THR A 4 -0.57 4.33 4.58
N THR A 5 -0.62 3.16 5.19
CA THR A 5 -1.84 2.64 5.85
C THR A 5 -1.88 3.07 7.32
N PRO A 6 -3.05 2.99 7.99
CA PRO A 6 -3.19 3.35 9.40
C PRO A 6 -2.22 2.61 10.34
N LEU A 7 -2.06 1.30 10.19
CA LEU A 7 -1.17 0.48 11.02
C LEU A 7 0.30 0.86 10.79
N THR A 8 0.70 0.99 9.53
CA THR A 8 2.08 1.38 9.17
C THR A 8 2.42 2.76 9.73
N LEU A 9 1.48 3.71 9.71
CA LEU A 9 1.67 5.01 10.33
C LEU A 9 1.83 4.93 11.85
N GLY A 10 1.05 4.07 12.51
CA GLY A 10 1.14 3.85 13.95
C GLY A 10 2.52 3.30 14.35
N ILE A 11 3.03 2.32 13.59
CA ILE A 11 4.38 1.76 13.78
C ILE A 11 5.43 2.83 13.54
N LEU A 12 5.34 3.55 12.40
CA LEU A 12 6.26 4.64 12.06
C LEU A 12 6.32 5.70 13.16
N LYS A 13 5.19 6.14 13.71
CA LYS A 13 5.20 7.15 14.79
C LYS A 13 5.87 6.63 16.06
N LYS A 14 5.80 5.33 16.33
CA LYS A 14 6.40 4.70 17.51
C LYS A 14 7.93 4.52 17.38
N THR A 15 8.49 4.58 16.17
CA THR A 15 9.95 4.49 15.98
C THR A 15 10.68 5.81 16.28
N PHE A 16 9.98 6.92 16.52
CA PHE A 16 10.59 8.19 16.91
C PHE A 16 10.82 8.23 18.42
N ASP A 17 11.97 8.75 18.83
CA ASP A 17 12.32 8.95 20.24
C ASP A 17 11.50 10.07 20.89
N ASP A 18 11.24 11.16 20.14
CA ASP A 18 10.39 12.27 20.59
C ASP A 18 9.00 12.23 19.92
N PRO A 19 7.91 12.06 20.69
CA PRO A 19 6.54 12.13 20.18
C PRO A 19 6.21 13.44 19.44
N LYS A 20 6.87 14.56 19.79
CA LYS A 20 6.67 15.85 19.11
C LYS A 20 7.24 15.86 17.71
N GLU A 21 8.26 15.05 17.41
CA GLU A 21 8.76 14.87 16.05
C GLU A 21 7.83 13.98 15.24
N ALA A 22 7.36 12.88 15.84
CA ALA A 22 6.37 12.00 15.22
C ALA A 22 5.08 12.76 14.80
N ALA A 23 4.66 13.74 15.60
CA ALA A 23 3.49 14.57 15.32
C ALA A 23 3.66 15.51 14.12
N LYS A 24 4.91 15.84 13.72
CA LYS A 24 5.20 16.75 12.60
C LYS A 24 5.16 16.07 11.23
N ILE A 25 5.10 14.74 11.20
CA ILE A 25 5.10 13.97 9.95
C ILE A 25 3.85 14.33 9.15
N LYS A 26 4.05 14.82 7.93
CA LYS A 26 2.97 14.98 6.94
C LYS A 26 2.71 13.65 6.25
N TYR A 27 1.51 13.12 6.37
CA TYR A 27 1.11 11.86 5.76
C TYR A 27 -0.26 11.94 5.07
N LYS A 28 -0.51 11.01 4.16
CA LYS A 28 -1.82 10.68 3.59
C LYS A 28 -2.06 9.19 3.81
N ILE A 29 -3.23 8.87 4.38
CA ILE A 29 -3.70 7.48 4.44
C ILE A 29 -4.18 7.06 3.06
N ILE A 30 -3.72 5.91 2.60
CA ILE A 30 -4.11 5.32 1.31
C ILE A 30 -5.24 4.33 1.53
N ASP A 31 -6.33 4.51 0.79
CA ASP A 31 -7.36 3.48 0.61
C ASP A 31 -7.11 2.73 -0.71
N PRO A 32 -6.71 1.45 -0.65
CA PRO A 32 -6.38 0.68 -1.84
C PRO A 32 -7.57 0.44 -2.77
N ASP A 33 -8.80 0.64 -2.31
CA ASP A 33 -10.00 0.38 -3.12
C ASP A 33 -10.39 1.60 -3.99
N VAL A 34 -9.93 2.81 -3.64
CA VAL A 34 -10.34 4.06 -4.33
C VAL A 34 -9.19 5.00 -4.70
N ASP A 35 -8.05 4.96 -4.00
CA ASP A 35 -6.97 5.91 -4.25
C ASP A 35 -6.15 5.53 -5.49
N LEU A 36 -6.04 6.48 -6.42
CA LEU A 36 -5.00 6.53 -7.44
C LEU A 36 -4.05 7.69 -7.11
N LEU A 37 -2.77 7.41 -6.95
CA LEU A 37 -1.80 8.40 -6.51
C LEU A 37 -0.90 8.86 -7.66
N LYS A 38 -0.89 10.16 -7.95
CA LYS A 38 -0.01 10.75 -8.96
C LYS A 38 1.22 11.39 -8.33
N ILE A 39 2.42 10.97 -8.75
CA ILE A 39 3.70 11.54 -8.33
C ILE A 39 4.54 11.81 -9.58
N GLY A 40 4.58 13.07 -10.02
CA GLY A 40 5.29 13.44 -11.25
C GLY A 40 4.72 12.72 -12.47
N CYS A 41 5.56 11.93 -13.16
CA CYS A 41 5.16 11.11 -14.30
C CYS A 41 4.61 9.73 -13.92
N PHE A 42 4.57 9.40 -12.63
CA PHE A 42 4.08 8.11 -12.13
C PHE A 42 2.62 8.21 -11.70
N SER A 43 1.83 7.20 -12.10
CA SER A 43 0.51 6.93 -11.52
C SER A 43 0.59 5.61 -10.77
N LEU A 44 0.24 5.64 -9.48
CA LEU A 44 0.34 4.51 -8.59
C LEU A 44 -1.06 4.03 -8.23
N GLU A 45 -1.22 2.72 -8.26
CA GLU A 45 -2.40 2.03 -7.78
C GLU A 45 -1.98 0.95 -6.78
N PHE A 46 -2.77 0.80 -5.73
CA PHE A 46 -2.46 -0.11 -4.63
C PHE A 46 -3.35 -1.35 -4.70
N VAL A 47 -2.77 -2.51 -4.43
CA VAL A 47 -3.48 -3.79 -4.40
C VAL A 47 -3.37 -4.37 -3.01
N ARG A 48 -4.49 -4.67 -2.38
CA ARG A 48 -4.49 -5.35 -1.09
C ARG A 48 -3.95 -6.76 -1.24
N VAL A 49 -2.98 -7.10 -0.41
CA VAL A 49 -2.44 -8.45 -0.29
C VAL A 49 -2.37 -8.86 1.17
N ASN A 50 -2.25 -10.16 1.43
CA ASN A 50 -2.11 -10.65 2.80
C ASN A 50 -0.64 -10.89 3.13
N HIS A 51 -0.28 -10.72 4.40
CA HIS A 51 1.01 -11.12 4.92
C HIS A 51 0.88 -11.55 6.40
N ASN A 52 1.98 -11.54 7.15
CA ASN A 52 1.97 -11.79 8.60
C ASN A 52 1.55 -10.57 9.42
N ILE A 53 1.46 -9.39 8.81
CA ILE A 53 1.00 -8.14 9.41
C ILE A 53 -0.17 -7.57 8.59
N PRO A 54 -1.20 -7.00 9.26
CA PRO A 54 -2.34 -6.43 8.56
C PRO A 54 -2.00 -5.26 7.64
N GLU A 55 -2.93 -4.91 6.76
CA GLU A 55 -2.86 -3.73 5.89
C GLU A 55 -1.63 -3.71 4.95
N THR A 56 -1.17 -4.89 4.52
CA THR A 56 -0.08 -5.00 3.53
C THR A 56 -0.62 -4.69 2.12
N LEU A 57 0.12 -3.88 1.35
CA LEU A 57 -0.26 -3.46 0.00
C LEU A 57 0.86 -3.75 -1.00
N SER A 58 0.53 -4.35 -2.15
CA SER A 58 1.35 -4.29 -3.36
C SER A 58 1.09 -3.00 -4.13
N ILE A 59 1.99 -2.64 -5.04
CA ILE A 59 1.91 -1.37 -5.78
C ILE A 59 2.12 -1.64 -7.28
N SER A 60 1.17 -1.19 -8.09
CA SER A 60 1.34 -1.01 -9.54
C SER A 60 1.78 0.42 -9.82
N ILE A 61 2.86 0.58 -10.57
CA ILE A 61 3.45 1.87 -10.92
C ILE A 61 3.41 2.02 -12.43
N GLN A 62 2.47 2.81 -12.93
CA GLN A 62 2.43 3.20 -14.33
C GLN A 62 3.51 4.25 -14.59
N THR A 63 4.34 3.97 -15.59
CA THR A 63 5.39 4.87 -16.08
C THR A 63 5.14 5.18 -17.56
N PRO A 64 5.79 6.22 -18.14
CA PRO A 64 5.72 6.47 -19.58
C PRO A 64 6.21 5.33 -20.48
N LYS A 65 6.89 4.31 -19.92
CA LYS A 65 7.44 3.17 -20.66
C LYS A 65 6.70 1.85 -20.40
N GLY A 66 5.70 1.85 -19.53
CA GLY A 66 4.96 0.64 -19.14
C GLY A 66 4.75 0.55 -17.63
N VAL A 67 4.19 -0.59 -17.22
CA VAL A 67 3.81 -0.86 -15.83
C VAL A 67 4.93 -1.60 -15.11
N ILE A 68 5.27 -1.13 -13.90
CA ILE A 68 6.11 -1.86 -12.95
C ILE A 68 5.22 -2.32 -11.82
N PHE A 69 5.15 -3.63 -11.60
CA PHE A 69 4.44 -4.20 -10.46
C PHE A 69 5.42 -4.61 -9.37
N ASN A 70 5.24 -4.07 -8.17
CA ASN A 70 5.94 -4.50 -6.96
C ASN A 70 4.97 -5.28 -6.07
N SER A 71 5.19 -6.58 -5.96
CA SER A 71 4.35 -7.47 -5.15
C SER A 71 4.43 -7.19 -3.65
N SER A 72 5.52 -6.57 -3.18
CA SER A 72 5.93 -6.63 -1.76
C SER A 72 6.05 -8.06 -1.25
N ASP A 73 6.29 -8.23 0.04
CA ASP A 73 6.19 -9.55 0.69
C ASP A 73 4.71 -9.89 0.87
N PHE A 74 4.28 -11.04 0.32
CA PHE A 74 2.87 -11.39 0.30
C PHE A 74 2.64 -12.89 0.45
N LYS A 75 1.41 -13.24 0.82
CA LYS A 75 0.79 -14.54 0.66
C LYS A 75 -0.62 -14.35 0.08
N ILE A 76 -1.17 -15.42 -0.48
CA ILE A 76 -2.58 -15.48 -0.87
C ILE A 76 -3.30 -16.27 0.22
N ASP A 77 -4.09 -15.56 1.02
CA ASP A 77 -4.89 -16.15 2.09
C ASP A 77 -6.37 -15.94 1.76
N HIS A 78 -7.12 -17.03 1.59
CA HIS A 78 -8.55 -16.96 1.29
C HIS A 78 -9.40 -16.77 2.55
N THR A 79 -8.83 -17.02 3.73
CA THR A 79 -9.50 -16.92 5.02
C THR A 79 -8.62 -16.20 6.06
N PRO A 80 -8.15 -14.97 5.77
CA PRO A 80 -7.36 -14.21 6.72
C PRO A 80 -8.17 -13.91 7.98
N ALA A 81 -7.51 -14.04 9.15
CA ALA A 81 -8.18 -13.89 10.44
C ALA A 81 -8.57 -12.43 10.78
N ILE A 82 -7.80 -11.45 10.27
CA ILE A 82 -7.94 -10.03 10.63
C ILE A 82 -8.23 -9.15 9.39
N ASP A 83 -7.59 -9.45 8.27
CA ASP A 83 -7.69 -8.68 7.02
C ASP A 83 -8.81 -9.18 6.10
N LYS A 84 -9.06 -8.45 5.02
CA LYS A 84 -9.79 -8.99 3.85
C LYS A 84 -8.85 -9.89 3.02
N PRO A 85 -9.38 -10.86 2.26
CA PRO A 85 -8.58 -11.59 1.28
C PRO A 85 -7.85 -10.65 0.29
N ALA A 86 -6.72 -11.12 -0.24
CA ALA A 86 -5.99 -10.45 -1.30
C ALA A 86 -6.90 -10.16 -2.50
N ASP A 87 -6.75 -8.99 -3.10
CA ASP A 87 -7.57 -8.57 -4.24
C ASP A 87 -7.02 -9.15 -5.56
N LEU A 88 -7.31 -10.43 -5.77
CA LEU A 88 -6.89 -11.18 -6.94
C LEU A 88 -7.52 -10.66 -8.25
N ALA A 89 -8.72 -10.06 -8.17
CA ALA A 89 -9.38 -9.49 -9.32
C ALA A 89 -8.63 -8.25 -9.82
N LYS A 90 -8.24 -7.37 -8.91
CA LYS A 90 -7.42 -6.19 -9.23
C LYS A 90 -6.04 -6.59 -9.75
N LEU A 91 -5.41 -7.60 -9.13
CA LEU A 91 -4.14 -8.14 -9.60
C LEU A 91 -4.24 -8.69 -11.04
N ALA A 92 -5.29 -9.44 -11.35
CA ALA A 92 -5.52 -9.97 -12.69
C ALA A 92 -5.75 -8.85 -13.71
N ARG A 93 -6.48 -7.79 -13.36
CA ARG A 93 -6.68 -6.61 -14.22
C ARG A 93 -5.34 -5.94 -14.57
N ILE A 94 -4.47 -5.74 -13.57
CA ILE A 94 -3.14 -5.15 -13.78
C ILE A 94 -2.27 -6.04 -14.70
N GLY A 95 -2.40 -7.36 -14.60
CA GLY A 95 -1.70 -8.30 -15.50
C GLY A 95 -2.12 -8.22 -16.98
N THR A 96 -3.17 -7.45 -17.31
CA THR A 96 -3.63 -7.21 -18.69
C THR A 96 -3.26 -5.83 -19.23
N GLU A 97 -2.61 -4.97 -18.41
CA GLU A 97 -2.06 -3.68 -18.83
C GLU A 97 -0.72 -3.83 -19.55
#